data_AF-A0A508YK40-F1
#
_entry.id   AF-A0A508YK40-F1
#
_cell.length_a   1.000
_cell.length_b   1.000
_cell.length_c   1.000
_cell.angle_alpha   90.00
_cell.angle_beta   90.00
_cell.angle_gamma   90.00
#
_symmetry.space_group_name_H-M   'P 1'
#
loop_
_entity.id
_entity.type
_entity.pdbx_description
1 polymer ?
#
loop_
_entity_poly.entity_id
_entity_poly.type
_entity_poly.pdbx_seq_one_letter_code
_entity_poly.pdbx_strand_id
1 'polypeptide(L)' 'MTKEEYQGKLSQLLKEMDELDVEYYDDDQFAFYGDCIMRLHDVADDALELAEKAKDVFNRD' A
#
# COMPACT_ATOMS: atom_id res chain seq x y z
N MET A 1 -0.03 3.24 -17.68
CA MET A 1 0.70 3.86 -16.56
C MET A 1 2.08 4.23 -17.06
N THR A 2 2.55 5.43 -16.76
CA THR A 2 3.94 5.87 -16.97
C THR A 2 4.82 5.48 -15.78
N LYS A 3 6.15 5.56 -15.91
CA LYS A 3 7.07 5.32 -14.78
C LYS A 3 6.85 6.30 -13.63
N GLU A 4 6.56 7.57 -13.94
CA GLU A 4 6.29 8.61 -12.94
C GLU A 4 5.00 8.32 -12.16
N GLU A 5 3.92 7.93 -12.87
CA GLU A 5 2.67 7.50 -12.24
C GLU A 5 2.87 6.27 -11.34
N TYR A 6 3.69 5.30 -11.79
CA TYR A 6 4.04 4.12 -11.01
C TYR A 6 4.77 4.49 -9.72
N GLN A 7 5.80 5.34 -9.82
CA GLN A 7 6.59 5.78 -8.67
C GLN A 7 5.76 6.61 -7.68
N GLY A 8 4.85 7.44 -8.18
CA GLY A 8 3.91 8.19 -7.34
C GLY A 8 3.00 7.27 -6.54
N LYS A 9 2.37 6.28 -7.20
CA LYS A 9 1.53 5.28 -6.54
C LYS A 9 2.30 4.44 -5.52
N LEU A 10 3.50 3.99 -5.88
CA LEU A 10 4.36 3.22 -4.96
C LEU A 10 4.70 4.04 -3.70
N SER A 11 5.04 5.31 -3.86
CA SER A 11 5.40 6.18 -2.73
C SER A 11 4.20 6.42 -1.80
N GLN A 12 3.00 6.55 -2.38
CA GLN A 12 1.77 6.69 -1.60
C GLN A 12 1.46 5.42 -0.78
N LEU A 13 1.52 4.25 -1.40
CA LEU A 13 1.27 2.98 -0.72
C LEU A 13 2.26 2.73 0.43
N LEU A 14 3.55 3.04 0.22
CA LEU A 14 4.54 2.93 1.29
C LEU A 14 4.22 3.85 2.48
N LYS A 15 3.76 5.08 2.21
CA LYS A 15 3.36 6.01 3.27
C LYS A 15 2.13 5.51 4.04
N GLU A 16 1.15 4.97 3.33
CA GLU A 16 -0.06 4.40 3.94
C GLU A 16 0.25 3.16 4.79
N MET A 17 1.19 2.31 4.34
CA MET A 17 1.72 1.20 5.14
C MET A 17 2.40 1.69 6.42
N ASP A 18 3.28 2.69 6.34
CA ASP A 18 3.98 3.23 7.51
C ASP A 18 3.01 3.83 8.55
N GLU A 19 1.96 4.52 8.09
CA GLU A 19 0.92 5.07 8.97
C GLU A 19 0.12 3.97 9.68
N LEU A 20 -0.25 2.91 8.95
CA LEU A 20 -0.96 1.76 9.52
C LEU A 20 -0.09 0.92 10.46
N ASP A 21 1.22 0.81 10.20
CA ASP A 21 2.15 0.11 11.07
C ASP A 21 2.26 0.80 12.43
N VAL A 22 2.33 2.13 12.45
CA VAL A 22 2.28 2.92 13.68
C VAL A 22 0.93 2.71 14.39
N GLU A 23 -0.19 2.83 13.68
CA GLU A 23 -1.54 2.64 14.25
C GLU A 23 -1.72 1.25 14.86
N TYR A 24 -1.18 0.20 14.22
CA TYR A 24 -1.28 -1.18 14.68
C TYR A 24 -0.49 -1.46 15.97
N TYR A 25 0.67 -0.82 16.15
CA TYR A 25 1.55 -1.06 17.30
C TYR A 25 1.41 -0.07 18.47
N ASP A 26 0.92 1.16 18.24
CA ASP A 26 0.70 2.15 19.31
C ASP A 26 -0.64 1.96 20.04
N ASP A 27 -1.62 1.28 19.44
CA ASP A 27 -2.93 1.11 20.06
C ASP A 27 -2.94 -0.10 21.02
N ASP A 28 -2.63 0.17 22.30
CA ASP A 28 -2.79 -0.75 23.45
C ASP A 28 -4.25 -1.23 23.65
N GLN A 29 -5.21 -0.73 22.86
CA GLN A 29 -6.62 -1.10 22.93
C GLN A 29 -7.02 -2.02 21.79
N PHE A 30 -7.25 -3.29 22.17
CA PHE A 30 -7.74 -4.40 21.35
C PHE A 30 -9.09 -4.18 20.61
N ALA A 31 -9.63 -2.96 20.60
CA ALA A 31 -10.98 -2.63 20.17
C ALA A 31 -11.09 -2.07 18.75
N PHE A 32 -10.00 -1.66 18.09
CA PHE A 32 -10.02 -1.01 16.76
C PHE A 32 -9.44 -1.83 15.60
N TYR A 33 -8.99 -3.08 15.84
CA TYR A 33 -8.29 -3.89 14.83
C TYR A 33 -9.08 -4.19 13.56
N GLY A 34 -10.42 -4.18 13.60
CA GLY A 34 -11.22 -4.48 12.41
C GLY A 34 -10.97 -3.50 11.25
N ASP A 35 -10.92 -2.20 11.56
CA ASP A 35 -10.79 -1.15 10.54
C ASP A 35 -9.34 -1.02 10.04
N CYS A 36 -8.36 -1.12 10.94
CA CYS A 36 -6.94 -1.15 10.59
C CYS A 36 -6.57 -2.38 9.75
N ILE A 37 -7.10 -3.57 10.08
CA ILE A 37 -6.87 -4.79 9.28
C ILE A 37 -7.51 -4.68 7.89
N MET A 38 -8.72 -4.12 7.78
CA MET A 38 -9.34 -3.90 6.46
C MET A 38 -8.51 -2.93 5.60
N ARG A 39 -8.03 -1.84 6.19
CA ARG A 39 -7.15 -0.88 5.48
C ARG A 39 -5.82 -1.52 5.05
N LEU A 40 -5.25 -2.41 5.87
CA LEU A 40 -4.05 -3.17 5.49
C LEU A 40 -4.32 -4.09 4.29
N HIS A 41 -5.51 -4.70 4.22
CA HIS A 41 -5.92 -5.50 3.06
C HIS A 41 -6.06 -4.65 1.80
N ASP A 42 -6.70 -3.48 1.89
CA ASP A 42 -6.85 -2.57 0.74
C ASP A 42 -5.47 -2.15 0.19
N VAL A 43 -4.54 -1.77 1.08
CA VAL A 43 -3.17 -1.41 0.70
C VAL A 43 -2.41 -2.59 0.07
N ALA A 44 -2.61 -3.81 0.58
CA ALA A 44 -2.00 -5.01 0.02
C ALA A 44 -2.54 -5.35 -1.39
N ASP A 45 -3.86 -5.20 -1.60
CA ASP A 45 -4.50 -5.42 -2.90
C ASP A 45 -4.02 -4.39 -3.93
N ASP A 46 -3.94 -3.11 -3.54
CA ASP A 46 -3.42 -2.04 -4.41
C ASP A 46 -1.93 -2.24 -4.73
N ALA A 47 -1.13 -2.72 -3.77
CA ALA A 47 0.27 -3.05 -4.00
C ALA A 47 0.44 -4.23 -4.96
N LEU A 48 -0.41 -5.26 -4.86
CA LEU A 48 -0.43 -6.38 -5.79
C LEU A 48 -0.79 -5.91 -7.20
N GLU A 49 -1.84 -5.11 -7.34
CA GLU A 49 -2.28 -4.56 -8.63
C GLU A 49 -1.18 -3.69 -9.27
N LEU A 50 -0.48 -2.90 -8.45
CA LEU A 50 0.66 -2.11 -8.91
C LEU A 50 1.81 -3.01 -9.37
N ALA A 51 2.15 -4.07 -8.63
CA ALA A 51 3.20 -5.01 -8.97
C ALA A 51 2.94 -5.76 -10.29
N GLU A 52 1.69 -6.13 -10.57
CA GLU A 52 1.31 -6.74 -11.86
C GLU A 52 1.57 -5.79 -13.03
N LYS A 53 1.28 -4.50 -12.84
CA LYS A 53 1.51 -3.46 -13.84
C LYS A 53 2.98 -3.11 -14.02
N ALA A 54 3.86 -3.49 -13.10
CA ALA A 54 5.30 -3.21 -13.18
C ALA A 54 5.92 -3.80 -14.46
N LYS A 55 5.52 -5.00 -14.86
CA LYS A 55 6.01 -5.62 -16.10
C LYS A 55 5.72 -4.74 -17.32
N ASP A 56 4.52 -4.20 -17.43
CA ASP A 56 4.14 -3.35 -18.57
C ASP A 56 4.81 -1.97 -18.54
N VAL A 57 5.12 -1.45 -17.34
CA VAL A 57 5.78 -0.15 -17.15
C VAL A 57 7.28 -0.23 -17.47
N PHE A 58 7.94 -1.33 -17.11
CA PHE A 58 9.40 -1.48 -17.22
C PHE A 58 9.87 -2.33 -18.42
N ASN A 59 8.99 -3.13 -19.07
CA ASN A 59 9.32 -3.86 -20.31
C ASN A 59 9.04 -3.03 -21.59
N ARG A 60 8.62 -1.78 -21.46
CA ARG A 60 8.38 -0.86 -22.60
C ARG A 60 9.63 -0.08 -23.04
N ASP A 61 10.79 -0.38 -22.44
CA ASP A 61 12.10 0.20 -22.77
C ASP A 61 12.92 -0.71 -23.71
#